data_AF-A0A497NMU6-F1
#
_entry.id   AF-A0A497NMU6-F1
#
_cell.length_a   1.000
_cell.length_b   1.000
_cell.length_c   1.000
_cell.angle_alpha   90.00
_cell.angle_beta   90.00
_cell.angle_gamma   90.00
#
_symmetry.space_group_name_H-M   'P 1'
#
loop_
_entity.id
_entity.type
_entity.pdbx_description
1 polymer ?
#
loop_
_entity_poly.entity_id
_entity_poly.type
_entity_poly.pdbx_seq_one_letter_code
_entity_poly.pdbx_strand_id
1 'polypeptide(L)'
;KFNSQIYNTIFVHIRNKHEENAAAVRVLGLIGSEWHVLIPESVLTSGSEIYETLRGSYRAIKVQAKSLKPEKESLIDAYIDGLSQ
;
A
#
# COMPACT_ATOMS: atom_id res chain seq x y z
N LYS A 1 6.68 18.70 1.53
CA LYS A 1 6.12 17.62 0.68
C LYS A 1 7.31 16.82 0.15
N PHE A 2 7.36 15.51 0.39
CA PHE A 2 8.44 14.65 -0.13
C PHE A 2 8.30 14.51 -1.66
N ASN A 3 9.42 14.49 -2.40
CA ASN A 3 9.43 14.26 -3.86
C ASN A 3 10.27 13.01 -4.16
N SER A 4 9.58 11.91 -4.41
CA SER A 4 10.12 10.56 -4.60
C SER A 4 10.69 10.32 -6.01
N GLN A 5 10.27 11.11 -7.02
CA GLN A 5 10.71 10.95 -8.41
C GLN A 5 12.23 11.19 -8.60
N ILE A 6 12.83 12.08 -7.80
CA ILE A 6 14.27 12.42 -7.87
C ILE A 6 15.14 11.22 -7.48
N TYR A 7 14.60 10.29 -6.69
CA TYR A 7 15.34 9.19 -6.09
C TYR A 7 15.03 7.83 -6.71
N ASN A 8 14.22 7.78 -7.78
CA ASN A 8 13.70 6.54 -8.33
C ASN A 8 13.08 5.67 -7.23
N THR A 9 12.25 6.30 -6.39
CA THR A 9 11.54 5.64 -5.29
C THR A 9 10.04 5.84 -5.43
N ILE A 10 9.28 4.91 -4.86
CA ILE A 10 7.86 5.05 -4.63
C ILE A 10 7.64 5.13 -3.13
N PHE A 11 6.88 6.14 -2.71
CA PHE A 11 6.40 6.23 -1.34
C PHE A 11 5.00 5.62 -1.26
N VAL A 12 4.83 4.70 -0.31
CA VAL A 12 3.57 4.01 -0.04
C VAL A 12 3.18 4.29 1.39
N HIS A 13 2.02 4.89 1.60
CA HIS A 13 1.42 5.05 2.92
C HIS A 13 0.03 4.44 2.90
N ILE A 14 -0.21 3.51 3.83
CA ILE A 14 -1.49 2.82 3.98
C ILE A 14 -1.90 2.93 5.44
N ARG A 15 -3.09 3.47 5.69
CA ARG A 15 -3.64 3.62 7.04
C ARG A 15 -4.96 2.87 7.14
N ASN A 16 -5.09 2.08 8.19
CA ASN A 16 -6.38 1.57 8.60
C ASN A 16 -7.10 2.63 9.44
N LYS A 17 -8.10 3.27 8.83
CA LYS A 17 -8.96 4.26 9.49
C LYS A 17 -10.08 3.63 10.30
N HIS A 18 -10.33 2.34 10.15
CA HIS A 18 -11.39 1.68 10.89
C HIS A 18 -11.00 1.51 12.36
N GLU A 19 -11.87 1.94 13.29
CA GLU A 19 -11.57 1.99 14.73
C GLU A 19 -11.62 0.62 15.44
N GLU A 20 -12.26 -0.40 14.86
CA GLU A 20 -12.38 -1.72 15.50
C GLU A 20 -12.01 -2.93 14.61
N ASN A 21 -11.83 -2.73 13.31
CA ASN A 21 -11.65 -3.81 12.36
C ASN A 21 -10.25 -3.79 11.78
N ALA A 22 -9.53 -4.91 11.92
CA ALA A 22 -8.24 -5.09 11.30
C ALA A 22 -8.40 -5.47 9.82
N ALA A 23 -7.41 -5.11 9.02
CA ALA A 23 -7.34 -5.48 7.61
C ALA A 23 -5.99 -6.10 7.30
N ALA A 24 -5.99 -7.14 6.48
CA ALA A 24 -4.77 -7.59 5.81
C ALA A 24 -4.56 -6.74 4.56
N VAL A 25 -3.37 -6.15 4.41
CA VAL A 25 -3.00 -5.36 3.23
C VAL A 25 -1.73 -5.91 2.61
N ARG A 26 -1.63 -5.84 1.28
CA ARG A 26 -0.40 -6.10 0.53
C ARG A 26 -0.29 -5.15 -0.65
N VAL A 27 0.93 -4.92 -1.11
CA VAL A 27 1.22 -3.98 -2.19
C VAL A 27 1.99 -4.68 -3.30
N LEU A 28 1.53 -4.48 -4.53
CA LEU A 28 2.15 -5.03 -5.72
C LEU A 28 2.56 -3.92 -6.69
N GLY A 29 3.67 -4.15 -7.38
CA GLY A 29 4.16 -3.33 -8.48
C GLY A 29 4.08 -4.07 -9.80
N LEU A 30 3.76 -3.33 -10.87
CA LEU A 30 3.79 -3.87 -12.21
C LEU A 30 5.22 -3.77 -12.78
N ILE A 31 5.86 -4.92 -13.02
CA ILE A 31 7.17 -5.04 -13.65
C ILE A 31 6.98 -5.79 -14.97
N GLY A 32 7.30 -5.14 -16.10
CA GLY A 32 6.98 -5.68 -17.42
C GLY A 32 5.46 -5.82 -17.59
N SER A 33 4.97 -7.06 -17.65
CA SER A 33 3.54 -7.42 -17.71
C SER A 33 3.05 -8.15 -16.44
N GLU A 34 3.87 -8.25 -15.41
CA GLU A 34 3.60 -9.10 -14.24
C GLU A 34 3.54 -8.32 -12.93
N TRP A 35 2.60 -8.71 -12.07
CA TRP A 35 2.44 -8.14 -10.73
C TRP A 35 3.37 -8.83 -9.74
N HIS A 36 4.28 -8.05 -9.17
CA HIS A 36 5.25 -8.53 -8.18
C HIS A 36 4.92 -7.97 -6.80
N VAL A 37 5.05 -8.79 -5.75
CA VAL A 37 4.84 -8.35 -4.36
C VAL A 37 5.99 -7.41 -3.95
N LEU A 38 5.64 -6.19 -3.55
CA LEU A 38 6.60 -5.21 -3.03
C LEU A 38 6.53 -5.11 -1.51
N ILE A 39 5.31 -5.15 -0.97
CA ILE A 39 5.06 -5.25 0.47
C ILE A 39 4.22 -6.52 0.69
N PRO A 40 4.73 -7.51 1.43
CA PRO A 40 4.00 -8.74 1.70
C PRO A 40 2.75 -8.47 2.55
N GLU A 41 1.87 -9.47 2.60
CA GLU A 41 0.65 -9.35 3.39
C GLU A 41 0.97 -9.06 4.86
N SER A 42 0.42 -7.95 5.35
CA SER A 42 0.62 -7.46 6.71
C SER A 42 -0.72 -7.07 7.31
N VAL A 43 -0.91 -7.38 8.60
CA VAL A 43 -2.14 -7.01 9.32
C VAL A 43 -2.00 -5.59 9.85
N LEU A 44 -2.88 -4.71 9.38
CA LEU A 44 -3.11 -3.41 9.98
C LEU A 44 -4.23 -3.52 11.02
N THR A 45 -3.88 -3.37 12.28
CA THR A 45 -4.86 -3.23 13.36
C THR A 45 -5.56 -1.88 13.27
N SER A 46 -6.55 -1.66 14.13
CA SER A 46 -7.28 -0.39 14.18
C SER A 46 -6.34 0.79 14.38
N GLY A 47 -6.50 1.82 13.56
CA GLY A 47 -5.72 3.06 13.63
C GLY A 47 -4.25 2.91 13.19
N SER A 48 -3.77 1.70 12.91
CA SER A 48 -2.38 1.47 12.54
C SER A 48 -2.13 1.83 11.07
N GLU A 49 -0.86 2.05 10.76
CA GLU A 49 -0.41 2.43 9.42
C GLU A 49 0.91 1.75 9.05
N ILE A 50 1.13 1.61 7.76
CA ILE A 50 2.41 1.23 7.16
C ILE A 50 2.86 2.38 6.27
N TYR A 51 4.13 2.73 6.37
CA TYR A 51 4.80 3.71 5.55
C TYR A 51 6.11 3.09 5.03
N GLU A 52 6.24 2.96 3.72
CA GLU A 52 7.37 2.31 3.09
C GLU A 52 7.89 3.14 1.91
N THR A 53 9.22 3.15 1.77
CA THR A 53 9.89 3.74 0.61
C THR A 53 10.51 2.61 -0.20
N LEU A 54 9.89 2.32 -1.34
CA LEU A 54 10.29 1.24 -2.23
C LEU A 54 11.25 1.78 -3.28
N ARG A 55 12.41 1.12 -3.45
CA ARG A 55 13.36 1.48 -4.52
C ARG A 55 12.91 0.88 -5.84
N GLY A 56 12.94 1.69 -6.89
CA GLY A 56 12.58 1.30 -8.25
C GLY A 56 11.51 2.19 -8.86
N SER A 57 11.31 2.00 -10.16
CA SER A 57 10.23 2.64 -10.92
C SER A 57 9.24 1.56 -11.36
N TYR A 58 7.95 1.84 -11.13
CA TYR A 58 6.86 0.94 -11.45
C TYR A 58 5.81 1.71 -12.25
N ARG A 59 5.33 1.11 -13.34
CA ARG A 59 4.28 1.74 -14.18
C ARG A 59 2.94 1.83 -13.47
N ALA A 60 2.70 0.92 -12.54
CA ALA A 60 1.48 0.87 -11.76
C ALA A 60 1.76 0.22 -10.41
N ILE A 61 1.02 0.68 -9.40
CA ILE A 61 0.98 0.12 -8.05
C ILE A 61 -0.43 -0.34 -7.77
N LYS A 62 -0.57 -1.50 -7.14
CA LYS A 62 -1.84 -2.07 -6.70
C LYS A 62 -1.78 -2.33 -5.21
N VAL A 63 -2.68 -1.68 -4.48
CA VAL A 63 -2.93 -1.96 -3.07
C VAL A 63 -4.10 -2.93 -2.99
N GLN A 64 -3.92 -4.05 -2.31
CA GLN A 64 -4.98 -5.02 -2.03
C GLN A 64 -5.25 -5.02 -0.54
N ALA A 65 -6.52 -4.95 -0.17
CA ALA A 65 -6.96 -4.99 1.21
C ALA A 65 -8.05 -6.06 1.38
N LYS A 66 -8.03 -6.77 2.49
CA LYS A 66 -9.02 -7.76 2.88
C LYS A 66 -9.42 -7.52 4.34
N SER A 67 -10.72 -7.41 4.59
CA SER A 67 -11.23 -7.40 5.96
C SER A 67 -10.95 -8.73 6.66
N LEU A 68 -10.51 -8.68 7.91
CA LEU A 68 -10.33 -9.87 8.74
C LEU A 68 -11.60 -10.27 9.49
N LYS A 69 -12.67 -9.46 9.44
CA LYS A 69 -14.00 -9.78 9.98
C LYS A 69 -14.98 -9.91 8.81
N PRO A 70 -15.51 -11.11 8.51
CA PRO A 70 -16.38 -11.34 7.34
C PRO A 70 -17.59 -10.40 7.28
N GLU A 71 -18.14 -10.05 8.44
CA GLU A 71 -19.36 -9.26 8.60
C GLU A 71 -19.10 -7.75 8.75
N LYS A 72 -17.83 -7.31 8.71
CA LYS A 72 -17.45 -5.90 8.88
C LYS A 72 -16.58 -5.44 7.72
N GLU A 73 -16.90 -4.27 7.19
CA GLU A 73 -16.05 -3.60 6.22
C GLU A 73 -14.74 -3.12 6.88
N SER A 74 -13.68 -2.97 6.10
CA SER A 74 -12.47 -2.26 6.51
C SER A 74 -12.41 -0.93 5.79
N LEU A 75 -11.90 0.10 6.47
CA LEU A 75 -11.73 1.43 5.90
C LEU A 75 -10.24 1.72 5.78
N ILE A 76 -9.72 1.65 4.55
CA ILE A 76 -8.30 1.85 4.27
C ILE A 76 -8.11 3.13 3.46
N ASP A 77 -7.22 3.98 3.96
CA ASP A 77 -6.65 5.07 3.18
C ASP A 77 -5.32 4.60 2.58
N ALA A 78 -5.15 4.78 1.27
CA ALA A 78 -3.90 4.50 0.59
C ALA A 78 -3.43 5.74 -0.17
N TYR A 79 -2.19 6.15 0.08
CA TYR A 79 -1.52 7.24 -0.61
C TYR A 79 -0.24 6.70 -1.26
N ILE A 80 -0.10 6.95 -2.56
CA ILE A 80 1.05 6.54 -3.36
C ILE A 80 1.64 7.78 -4.02
N ASP A 81 2.96 7.94 -3.90
CA ASP A 81 3.72 9.00 -4.58
C ASP A 81 4.94 8.42 -5.28
N GLY A 82 5.40 9.07 -6.36
CA GLY A 82 6.60 8.65 -7.09
C GLY A 82 6.36 7.70 -8.26
N LEU A 83 5.11 7.48 -8.65
CA LEU A 83 4.79 6.84 -9.92
C LEU A 83 5.35 7.69 -11.08
N SER A 84 6.02 7.04 -12.02
CA SER A 84 6.42 7.68 -13.28
C SER A 84 5.17 8.09 -14.05
N GLN A 85 5.14 9.32 -14.57
CA GLN A 85 4.09 9.74 -15.51
C GLN A 85 4.18 8.96 -16.83
#